data_AF-A0A183K0Y0-F1
#
_entry.id   AF-A0A183K0Y0-F1
#
_cell.length_a   1.000
_cell.length_b   1.000
_cell.length_c   1.000
_cell.angle_alpha   90.00
_cell.angle_beta   90.00
_cell.angle_gamma   90.00
#
_symmetry.space_group_name_H-M   'P 1'
#
loop_
_entity.id
_entity.type
_entity.pdbx_description
1 polymer ?
#
loop_
_entity_poly.entity_id
_entity_poly.type
_entity_poly.pdbx_seq_one_letter_code
_entity_poly.pdbx_strand_id
1 'polypeptide(L)' 'MDWKGHFVKIAKKGDLSKCENYRGITLLSIPGKVFNRLLLNRMKGAVDAQLRDQQAGFRKD' A
#
# COMPACT_ATOMS: atom_id res chain seq x y z
N MET A 1 13.42 19.79 0.28
CA MET A 1 13.17 18.47 0.90
C MET A 1 12.27 17.70 -0.05
N ASP A 2 12.79 16.65 -0.70
CA ASP A 2 12.08 15.96 -1.78
C ASP A 2 11.07 14.96 -1.18
N TRP A 3 9.85 15.45 -0.93
CA TRP A 3 8.74 14.65 -0.39
C TRP A 3 7.91 13.99 -1.51
N LYS A 4 8.30 14.18 -2.78
CA LYS A 4 7.61 13.63 -3.94
C LYS A 4 7.84 12.12 -4.02
N GLY A 5 6.75 11.38 -4.15
CA GLY A 5 6.80 9.96 -4.47
C GLY A 5 7.17 9.71 -5.94
N HIS A 6 7.77 8.56 -6.23
CA HIS A 6 8.15 8.16 -7.58
C HIS A 6 7.10 7.23 -8.19
N PHE A 7 6.51 7.61 -9.31
CA PHE A 7 5.47 6.80 -9.99
C PHE A 7 6.10 5.71 -10.86
N VAL A 8 5.73 4.46 -10.63
CA VAL A 8 6.24 3.28 -11.35
C VAL A 8 5.07 2.42 -11.82
N LYS A 9 5.21 1.81 -13.01
CA LYS A 9 4.25 0.83 -13.53
C LYS A 9 4.71 -0.58 -13.16
N ILE A 10 3.84 -1.37 -12.54
CA ILE A 10 4.05 -2.79 -12.27
C ILE A 10 3.15 -3.61 -13.20
N ALA A 11 3.73 -4.61 -13.87
CA ALA A 11 2.96 -5.56 -14.66
C ALA A 11 2.05 -6.42 -13.76
N LYS A 12 0.77 -6.50 -14.11
CA LYS A 12 -0.20 -7.45 -13.56
C LYS A 12 -0.25 -8.70 -14.45
N LYS A 13 -0.86 -9.76 -13.94
CA LYS A 13 -1.14 -10.98 -14.72
C LYS A 13 -2.00 -10.64 -15.94
N GLY A 14 -1.66 -11.19 -17.09
CA GLY A 14 -2.36 -10.98 -18.35
C GLY A 14 -1.39 -10.74 -19.50
N ASP A 15 -1.93 -10.28 -20.63
CA ASP A 15 -1.17 -9.90 -21.81
C ASP A 15 -0.46 -8.55 -21.60
N LEU A 16 0.88 -8.56 -21.61
CA LEU A 16 1.71 -7.37 -21.38
C LEU A 16 1.66 -6.35 -22.51
N SER A 17 1.09 -6.68 -23.68
CA SER A 17 0.86 -5.69 -24.74
C SER A 17 -0.27 -4.72 -24.41
N LYS A 18 -1.17 -5.07 -23.48
CA LYS A 18 -2.32 -4.26 -23.11
C LYS A 18 -2.01 -3.34 -21.92
N CYS A 19 -2.24 -2.05 -22.10
CA CYS A 19 -1.99 -1.04 -21.06
C CYS A 19 -2.78 -1.30 -19.75
N GLU A 20 -3.98 -1.87 -19.84
CA GLU A 20 -4.81 -2.24 -18.67
C GLU A 20 -4.17 -3.27 -17.74
N ASN A 21 -3.21 -4.04 -18.25
CA ASN A 21 -2.46 -5.04 -17.48
C ASN A 21 -1.27 -4.42 -16.73
N TYR A 22 -1.17 -3.09 -16.66
CA TYR A 22 -0.24 -2.40 -15.78
C TYR A 22 -0.96 -1.72 -14.63
N ARG A 23 -0.34 -1.73 -13.45
CA ARG A 23 -0.77 -0.99 -12.27
C ARG A 23 0.24 0.10 -11.96
N GLY A 24 -0.22 1.34 -11.93
CA GLY A 24 0.57 2.44 -11.37
C GLY A 24 0.69 2.29 -9.86
N ILE A 25 1.90 2.42 -9.34
CA ILE A 25 2.17 2.56 -7.91
C ILE A 25 3.04 3.79 -7.66
N THR A 26 2.93 4.36 -6.47
CA THR A 26 3.82 5.44 -6.03
C THR A 26 4.76 4.91 -4.97
N LEU A 27 6.06 4.95 -5.24
CA LEU A 27 7.10 4.65 -4.26
C LEU A 27 7.33 5.87 -3.38
N LEU A 28 7.08 5.71 -2.09
CA LEU A 28 7.38 6.74 -1.10
C LEU A 28 8.90 6.84 -0.86
N SER A 29 9.34 8.04 -0.50
CA SER A 29 10.68 8.26 0.03
C SER A 29 10.90 7.44 1.30
N ILE A 30 12.16 7.21 1.68
CA ILE A 30 12.52 6.46 2.89
C ILE A 30 11.84 7.08 4.14
N PRO A 31 11.91 8.40 4.38
CA PRO A 31 11.20 9.01 5.50
C PRO A 31 9.68 8.80 5.45
N GLY A 32 9.08 8.86 4.26
CA GLY A 32 7.65 8.63 4.08
C GLY A 32 7.23 7.19 4.43
N LYS A 33 8.06 6.19 4.08
CA LYS A 33 7.82 4.79 4.48
C LYS A 33 7.89 4.60 6.00
N VAL A 34 8.88 5.21 6.64
CA VAL A 34 9.04 5.14 8.10
C VAL A 34 7.85 5.80 8.81
N PHE A 35 7.47 7.00 8.38
CA PHE A 35 6.32 7.71 8.93
C PHE A 35 5.01 6.92 8.76
N ASN A 36 4.76 6.37 7.57
CA ASN A 36 3.57 5.55 7.33
C ASN A 36 3.55 4.31 8.21
N ARG A 37 4.69 3.67 8.47
CA ARG A 37 4.77 2.50 9.36
C ARG A 37 4.48 2.88 10.81
N LEU A 38 5.00 4.02 11.29
CA LEU A 38 4.68 4.54 12.62
C LEU A 38 3.19 4.82 12.78
N LEU A 39 2.58 5.48 11.79
CA LEU A 39 1.14 5.77 11.77
C LEU A 39 0.31 4.48 11.76
N LEU A 40 0.65 3.53 10.87
CA LEU A 40 -0.02 2.24 10.79
C LEU A 40 0.03 1.50 12.13
N ASN A 41 1.19 1.43 12.78
CA ASN A 41 1.35 0.74 14.07
C ASN A 41 0.49 1.35 15.17
N ARG A 42 0.28 2.68 15.18
CA ARG A 42 -0.60 3.36 16.13
C ARG A 42 -2.08 3.04 15.90
N MET A 43 -2.48 2.93 14.63
CA MET A 43 -3.89 2.72 14.26
C MET A 43 -4.29 1.24 14.20
N LYS A 44 -3.34 0.32 13.99
CA LYS A 44 -3.60 -1.10 13.68
C LYS A 44 -4.59 -1.75 14.64
N GLY A 45 -4.42 -1.56 15.96
CA GLY A 45 -5.31 -2.16 16.96
C GLY A 45 -6.74 -1.61 16.92
N ALA A 46 -6.89 -0.29 16.79
CA ALA A 46 -8.20 0.37 16.73
C ALA A 46 -8.96 0.01 15.45
N VAL A 47 -8.26 -0.06 14.31
CA VAL A 47 -8.85 -0.47 13.03
C VAL A 47 -9.26 -1.93 13.09
N ASP A 48 -8.39 -2.83 13.57
CA ASP A 48 -8.69 -4.27 13.62
C ASP A 48 -9.92 -4.59 14.47
N ALA A 49 -10.11 -3.88 15.58
CA ALA A 49 -11.30 -4.01 16.43
C ALA A 49 -12.63 -3.61 15.73
N GLN A 50 -12.56 -2.81 14.66
CA GLN A 50 -13.74 -2.38 13.89
C GLN A 50 -13.96 -3.22 12.62
N LEU A 51 -12.98 -4.04 12.22
CA LEU A 51 -13.08 -4.85 11.01
C LEU A 51 -13.95 -6.09 11.24
N ARG A 52 -14.76 -6.43 10.23
CA ARG A 52 -15.61 -7.63 10.22
C ARG A 52 -14.77 -8.91 10.27
N ASP A 53 -15.29 -9.94 10.93
CA ASP A 53 -14.62 -11.24 11.05
C ASP A 53 -14.39 -11.92 9.70
N GLN A 54 -15.26 -11.66 8.72
CA GLN A 54 -15.13 -12.19 7.35
C GLN A 54 -14.00 -11.54 6.54
N GLN A 55 -13.43 -10.42 7.02
CA GLN A 55 -12.31 -9.77 6.35
C GLN A 55 -11.00 -10.44 6.75
N ALA A 56 -10.43 -11.25 5.85
CA ALA A 56 -9.16 -11.96 6.08
C ALA A 56 -7.91 -11.14 5.71
N GLY A 57 -8.04 -10.17 4.79
CA GLY A 57 -6.92 -9.36 4.34
C GLY A 57 -6.62 -8.17 5.26
N PHE A 58 -5.34 -7.88 5.45
CA PHE A 58 -4.86 -6.71 6.21
C PHE A 58 -5.36 -6.65 7.65
N ARG A 59 -5.54 -7.81 8.29
CA ARG A 59 -5.81 -7.93 9.71
C ARG A 59 -4.52 -7.77 10.52
N LYS A 60 -4.68 -7.59 11.83
CA LYS A 60 -3.53 -7.82 12.72
C LYS A 60 -3.09 -9.29 12.63
N ASP A 61 -1.79 -9.49 12.80
CA ASP A 61 -1.20 -10.83 12.93
C ASP A 61 -1.65 -11.48 14.23
#